data_AF-A0A0X3VSV2-F1
#
_entry.id   AF-A0A0X3VSV2-F1
#
_cell.length_a   1.000
_cell.length_b   1.000
_cell.length_c   1.000
_cell.angle_alpha   90.00
_cell.angle_beta   90.00
_cell.angle_gamma   90.00
#
_symmetry.space_group_name_H-M   'P 1'
#
loop_
_entity.id
_entity.type
_entity.pdbx_description
1 polymer ?
#
loop_
_entity_poly.entity_id
_entity_poly.type
_entity_poly.pdbx_seq_one_letter_code
_entity_poly.pdbx_strand_id
1 'polypeptide(L)'
;MGKGKRGTPRGSGPATLHRILAAKDLDAALSSTVTALYAYGARAAYAALHQQIPEFGPSFFTKFLYFAGTALRPAHGPEPLILDRLLSLRLRSLAVTVGRETGHDPDGSVAAWIWADWNWSPHRYQVYLSYMHAAAEQFAGTNGWPSGAAPDLLECALFNTAWK
;
A
#
# COMPACT_ATOMS: atom_id res chain seq x y z
N MET A 1 0.22 -36.74 22.86
CA MET A 1 1.10 -36.02 21.91
C MET A 1 0.26 -35.37 20.82
N GLY A 2 -0.03 -34.07 20.95
CA GLY A 2 -0.85 -33.33 19.99
C GLY A 2 -0.01 -32.85 18.80
N LYS A 3 -0.37 -33.29 17.58
CA LYS A 3 0.22 -32.76 16.34
C LYS A 3 -0.29 -31.35 16.11
N GLY A 4 0.60 -30.36 16.25
CA GLY A 4 0.35 -28.97 15.88
C GLY A 4 -0.01 -28.86 14.41
N LYS A 5 -1.20 -28.31 14.12
CA LYS A 5 -1.66 -27.99 12.78
C LYS A 5 -0.68 -26.99 12.15
N ARG A 6 -0.07 -27.36 11.02
CA ARG A 6 0.75 -26.46 10.21
C ARG A 6 -0.11 -25.28 9.78
N GLY A 7 0.36 -24.07 10.11
CA GLY A 7 -0.24 -22.83 9.64
C GLY A 7 -0.29 -22.79 8.12
N THR A 8 -1.37 -22.20 7.61
CA THR A 8 -1.70 -22.00 6.20
C THR A 8 -0.57 -21.31 5.40
N PRO A 9 -0.31 -21.73 4.13
CA PRO A 9 0.72 -21.14 3.29
C PRO A 9 0.18 -19.89 2.58
N ARG A 10 0.06 -18.75 3.29
CA ARG A 10 -0.19 -17.45 2.61
C ARG A 10 0.09 -16.19 3.43
N GLY A 11 1.11 -16.23 4.29
CA GLY A 11 1.77 -15.04 4.82
C GLY A 11 3.27 -15.22 4.67
N SER A 12 4.03 -14.13 4.46
CA SER A 12 5.49 -14.20 4.54
C SER A 12 5.86 -14.76 5.92
N GLY A 13 6.32 -16.01 5.94
CA GLY A 13 6.61 -16.71 7.18
C GLY A 13 7.89 -16.21 7.84
N PRO A 14 8.23 -16.71 9.05
CA PRO A 14 9.47 -16.39 9.74
C PRO A 14 10.73 -16.60 8.87
N ALA A 15 10.71 -17.60 7.98
CA ALA A 15 11.81 -17.87 7.04
C ALA A 15 11.99 -16.78 5.97
N THR A 16 10.90 -16.21 5.45
CA THR A 16 10.96 -15.08 4.50
C THR A 16 11.50 -13.84 5.20
N LEU A 17 10.98 -13.52 6.40
CA LEU A 17 11.47 -12.39 7.18
C LEU A 17 12.95 -12.55 7.52
N HIS A 18 13.38 -13.74 7.95
CA HIS A 18 14.79 -14.02 8.25
C HIS A 18 15.70 -13.78 7.03
N ARG A 19 15.26 -14.18 5.83
CA ARG A 19 16.02 -13.94 4.59
C ARG A 19 16.10 -12.46 4.22
N ILE A 20 15.01 -11.72 4.39
CA ILE A 20 15.01 -10.26 4.19
C ILE A 20 16.01 -9.62 5.16
N LEU A 21 15.93 -9.95 6.45
CA LEU A 21 16.80 -9.39 7.49
C LEU A 21 18.28 -9.79 7.33
N ALA A 22 18.56 -10.93 6.70
CA ALA A 22 19.93 -11.39 6.41
C ALA A 22 20.52 -10.79 5.13
N ALA A 23 19.76 -9.96 4.38
CA ALA A 23 20.27 -9.36 3.15
C ALA A 23 21.39 -8.36 3.46
N LYS A 24 22.56 -8.58 2.85
CA LYS A 24 23.79 -7.81 3.09
C LYS A 24 23.60 -6.29 2.94
N ASP A 25 22.79 -5.88 1.98
CA ASP A 25 22.61 -4.47 1.63
C ASP A 25 21.30 -3.88 2.20
N LEU A 26 20.64 -4.58 3.13
CA LEU A 26 19.36 -4.14 3.69
C LEU A 26 19.47 -2.74 4.33
N ASP A 27 20.43 -2.53 5.22
CA ASP A 27 20.57 -1.26 5.94
C ASP A 27 20.83 -0.09 4.99
N ALA A 28 21.68 -0.31 3.97
CA ALA A 28 21.96 0.68 2.94
C ALA A 28 20.69 0.99 2.11
N ALA A 29 19.93 -0.03 1.74
CA ALA A 29 18.67 0.13 1.00
C ALA A 29 17.61 0.88 1.82
N LEU A 30 17.44 0.55 3.11
CA LEU A 30 16.51 1.23 4.00
C LEU A 30 16.92 2.68 4.25
N SER A 31 18.22 2.95 4.45
CA SER A 31 18.76 4.31 4.63
C SER A 31 18.58 5.18 3.38
N SER A 32 18.89 4.64 2.20
CA SER A 32 18.64 5.29 0.91
C SER A 32 17.15 5.60 0.71
N THR A 33 16.28 4.64 1.08
CA THR A 33 14.82 4.80 1.02
C THR A 33 14.32 5.92 1.93
N VAL A 34 14.82 6.01 3.16
CA VAL A 34 14.51 7.09 4.11
C VAL A 34 14.96 8.44 3.59
N THR A 35 16.17 8.51 3.01
CA THR A 35 16.70 9.72 2.39
C THR A 35 15.81 10.17 1.22
N ALA A 36 15.44 9.24 0.35
CA ALA A 36 14.54 9.51 -0.77
C ALA A 36 13.14 9.91 -0.31
N LEU A 37 12.62 9.31 0.77
CA LEU A 37 11.33 9.66 1.36
C LEU A 37 11.32 11.10 1.84
N TYR A 38 12.36 11.51 2.56
CA TYR A 38 12.50 12.87 3.06
C TYR A 38 12.65 13.89 1.92
N ALA A 39 13.53 13.60 0.95
CA ALA A 39 13.91 14.54 -0.10
C ALA A 39 12.90 14.63 -1.27
N TYR A 40 12.21 13.54 -1.60
CA TYR A 40 11.43 13.41 -2.83
C TYR A 40 10.06 12.75 -2.66
N GLY A 41 9.72 12.33 -1.44
CA GLY A 41 8.41 11.75 -1.11
C GLY A 41 8.25 10.26 -1.43
N ALA A 42 7.04 9.77 -1.18
CA ALA A 42 6.72 8.35 -1.09
C ALA A 42 6.99 7.54 -2.38
N ARG A 43 6.75 8.12 -3.56
CA ARG A 43 7.02 7.43 -4.85
C ARG A 43 8.52 7.19 -5.06
N ALA A 44 9.35 8.17 -4.74
CA ALA A 44 10.80 8.06 -4.90
C ALA A 44 11.36 7.03 -3.90
N ALA A 45 10.89 7.07 -2.66
CA ALA A 45 11.21 6.07 -1.64
C ALA A 45 10.81 4.65 -2.07
N TYR A 46 9.60 4.48 -2.61
CA TYR A 46 9.15 3.21 -3.19
C TYR A 46 10.11 2.74 -4.28
N ALA A 47 10.48 3.61 -5.23
CA ALA A 47 11.38 3.28 -6.32
C ALA A 47 12.78 2.89 -5.84
N ALA A 48 13.27 3.55 -4.79
CA ALA A 48 14.57 3.25 -4.18
C ALA A 48 14.63 1.85 -3.54
N LEU A 49 13.49 1.28 -3.15
CA LEU A 49 13.43 -0.03 -2.47
C LEU A 49 12.92 -1.16 -3.38
N HIS A 50 12.18 -0.80 -4.43
CA HIS A 50 11.57 -1.76 -5.35
C HIS A 50 12.64 -2.66 -6.00
N GLN A 51 12.48 -3.96 -5.81
CA GLN A 51 13.38 -5.01 -6.32
C GLN A 51 14.84 -4.96 -5.81
N GLN A 52 15.14 -4.13 -4.81
CA GLN A 52 16.50 -4.07 -4.23
C GLN A 52 16.80 -5.25 -3.31
N ILE A 53 15.83 -5.66 -2.50
CA ILE A 53 15.99 -6.75 -1.55
C ILE A 53 15.11 -7.93 -1.98
N PRO A 54 15.69 -9.12 -2.26
CA PRO A 54 14.91 -10.30 -2.61
C PRO A 54 13.82 -10.59 -1.57
N GLU A 55 12.63 -10.92 -2.05
CA GLU A 55 11.44 -11.25 -1.24
C GLU A 55 10.87 -10.11 -0.39
N PHE A 56 11.52 -8.94 -0.38
CA PHE A 56 10.96 -7.74 0.20
C PHE A 56 9.97 -7.11 -0.80
N GLY A 57 8.81 -7.74 -0.91
CA GLY A 57 7.74 -7.30 -1.79
C GLY A 57 7.02 -6.05 -1.29
N PRO A 58 6.21 -5.40 -2.14
CA PRO A 58 5.62 -4.11 -1.81
C PRO A 58 4.72 -4.10 -0.58
N SER A 59 3.94 -5.16 -0.31
CA SER A 59 3.10 -5.21 0.90
C SER A 59 3.91 -5.10 2.21
N PHE A 60 5.19 -5.48 2.17
CA PHE A 60 6.08 -5.37 3.33
C PHE A 60 6.75 -4.02 3.39
N PHE A 61 7.30 -3.53 2.27
CA PHE A 61 8.03 -2.28 2.32
C PHE A 61 7.12 -1.04 2.34
N THR A 62 5.87 -1.10 1.86
CA THR A 62 4.92 0.01 2.05
C THR A 62 4.58 0.23 3.52
N LYS A 63 4.60 -0.83 4.35
CA LYS A 63 4.53 -0.70 5.82
C LYS A 63 5.76 0.00 6.39
N PHE A 64 6.95 -0.36 5.91
CA PHE A 64 8.17 0.38 6.27
C PHE A 64 8.05 1.86 5.89
N LEU A 65 7.59 2.17 4.68
CA LEU A 65 7.37 3.55 4.22
C LEU A 65 6.36 4.29 5.09
N TYR A 66 5.24 3.66 5.47
CA TYR A 66 4.23 4.23 6.36
C TYR A 66 4.87 4.67 7.69
N PHE A 67 5.55 3.75 8.40
CA PHE A 67 6.17 4.08 9.69
C PHE A 67 7.32 5.08 9.56
N ALA A 68 8.14 4.99 8.51
CA ALA A 68 9.18 5.97 8.23
C ALA A 68 8.57 7.36 7.96
N GLY A 69 7.45 7.42 7.24
CA GLY A 69 6.70 8.65 6.99
C GLY A 69 6.15 9.26 8.28
N THR A 70 5.56 8.46 9.17
CA THR A 70 5.07 8.93 10.47
C THR A 70 6.21 9.54 11.32
N ALA A 71 7.40 8.96 11.27
CA ALA A 71 8.55 9.43 12.04
C ALA A 71 9.21 10.69 11.45
N LEU A 72 9.26 10.82 10.12
CA LEU A 72 10.03 11.86 9.44
C LEU A 72 9.19 13.06 8.98
N ARG A 73 7.86 12.88 8.83
CA ARG A 73 6.94 13.82 8.16
C ARG A 73 7.50 14.30 6.81
N PRO A 74 7.27 13.56 5.71
CA PRO A 74 7.88 13.84 4.42
C PRO A 74 7.68 15.29 3.99
N ALA A 75 8.74 15.92 3.46
CA ALA A 75 8.68 17.30 3.00
C ALA A 75 7.83 17.48 1.72
N HIS A 76 7.59 16.39 0.99
CA HIS A 76 6.97 16.41 -0.34
C HIS A 76 5.97 15.28 -0.57
N GLY A 77 4.86 15.63 -1.21
CA GLY A 77 3.84 14.70 -1.68
C GLY A 77 2.95 14.11 -0.58
N PRO A 78 2.05 13.18 -0.95
CA PRO A 78 1.17 12.53 0.01
C PRO A 78 1.96 11.67 1.00
N GLU A 79 1.48 11.62 2.24
CA GLU A 79 2.01 10.71 3.25
C GLU A 79 1.92 9.26 2.76
N PRO A 80 2.95 8.43 2.97
CA PRO A 80 2.92 7.02 2.61
C PRO A 80 1.77 6.30 3.31
N LEU A 81 1.18 5.34 2.60
CA LEU A 81 0.05 4.53 3.03
C LEU A 81 0.35 3.06 2.72
N ILE A 82 -0.28 2.13 3.44
CA ILE A 82 -0.03 0.70 3.32
C ILE A 82 -0.84 0.11 2.15
N LEU A 83 -0.18 -0.05 1.00
CA LEU A 83 -0.73 -0.86 -0.08
C LEU A 83 -0.46 -2.35 0.18
N ASP A 84 -1.53 -3.14 0.29
CA ASP A 84 -1.45 -4.59 0.34
C ASP A 84 -2.38 -5.29 -0.67
N ARG A 85 -2.30 -6.62 -0.68
CA ARG A 85 -3.02 -7.46 -1.65
C ARG A 85 -4.53 -7.35 -1.48
N LEU A 86 -5.00 -7.40 -0.23
CA LEU A 86 -6.43 -7.36 0.07
C LEU A 86 -6.99 -6.00 -0.34
N LEU A 87 -6.30 -4.92 0.01
CA LEU A 87 -6.72 -3.57 -0.31
C LEU A 87 -6.77 -3.33 -1.82
N SER A 88 -5.73 -3.78 -2.56
CA SER A 88 -5.75 -3.71 -4.02
C SER A 88 -6.92 -4.49 -4.63
N LEU A 89 -7.25 -5.68 -4.12
CA LEU A 89 -8.41 -6.44 -4.61
C LEU A 89 -9.75 -5.76 -4.28
N ARG A 90 -9.85 -5.07 -3.14
CA ARG A 90 -11.03 -4.28 -2.79
C ARG A 90 -11.22 -3.08 -3.71
N LEU A 91 -10.15 -2.31 -3.92
CA LEU A 91 -10.17 -1.19 -4.87
C LEU A 91 -10.51 -1.64 -6.29
N ARG A 92 -10.00 -2.81 -6.71
CA ARG A 92 -10.40 -3.42 -7.99
C ARG A 92 -11.90 -3.63 -8.05
N SER A 93 -12.49 -4.26 -7.04
CA SER A 93 -13.93 -4.56 -7.02
C SER A 93 -14.77 -3.28 -7.11
N LEU A 94 -14.41 -2.24 -6.37
CA LEU A 94 -15.11 -0.96 -6.40
C LEU A 94 -14.96 -0.27 -7.76
N ALA A 95 -13.75 -0.22 -8.29
CA ALA A 95 -13.45 0.40 -9.57
C ALA A 95 -14.15 -0.31 -10.75
N VAL A 96 -14.27 -1.64 -10.72
CA VAL A 96 -15.04 -2.39 -11.73
C VAL A 96 -16.52 -2.01 -11.69
N THR A 97 -17.12 -1.90 -10.50
CA THR A 97 -18.54 -1.51 -10.35
C THR A 97 -18.76 -0.10 -10.91
N VAL A 98 -17.99 0.88 -10.43
CA VAL A 98 -18.11 2.28 -10.85
C VAL A 98 -17.79 2.43 -12.35
N GLY A 99 -16.78 1.75 -12.85
CA GLY A 99 -16.38 1.78 -14.25
C GLY A 99 -17.47 1.28 -15.20
N ARG A 100 -18.24 0.27 -14.78
CA ARG A 100 -19.41 -0.23 -15.51
C ARG A 100 -20.59 0.73 -15.45
N GLU A 101 -20.90 1.25 -14.28
CA GLU A 101 -22.03 2.18 -14.08
C GLU A 101 -21.85 3.50 -14.83
N THR A 102 -20.63 4.01 -14.89
CA THR A 102 -20.29 5.26 -15.57
C THR A 102 -19.97 5.08 -17.06
N GLY A 103 -19.73 3.85 -17.50
CA GLY A 103 -19.28 3.54 -18.87
C GLY A 103 -17.82 3.87 -19.17
N HIS A 104 -17.02 4.26 -18.16
CA HIS A 104 -15.61 4.61 -18.34
C HIS A 104 -14.65 3.40 -18.41
N ASP A 105 -15.02 2.28 -17.79
CA ASP A 105 -14.27 1.01 -17.83
C ASP A 105 -15.27 -0.15 -17.89
N PRO A 106 -16.03 -0.28 -19.00
CA PRO A 106 -17.17 -1.19 -19.07
C PRO A 106 -16.75 -2.68 -18.99
N ASP A 107 -15.53 -3.01 -19.41
CA ASP A 107 -14.98 -4.37 -19.34
C ASP A 107 -14.15 -4.62 -18.06
N GLY A 108 -13.84 -3.58 -17.29
CA GLY A 108 -13.06 -3.67 -16.05
C GLY A 108 -11.55 -3.87 -16.28
N SER A 109 -11.07 -3.71 -17.51
CA SER A 109 -9.68 -3.95 -17.88
C SER A 109 -8.73 -2.94 -17.22
N VAL A 110 -9.14 -1.67 -17.13
CA VAL A 110 -8.36 -0.62 -16.48
C VAL A 110 -8.27 -0.89 -14.98
N ALA A 111 -9.39 -1.20 -14.33
CA ALA A 111 -9.43 -1.56 -12.92
C ALA A 111 -8.58 -2.80 -12.63
N ALA A 112 -8.63 -3.83 -13.48
CA ALA A 112 -7.83 -5.04 -13.33
C ALA A 112 -6.32 -4.76 -13.42
N TRP A 113 -5.91 -3.85 -14.31
CA TRP A 113 -4.51 -3.46 -14.47
C TRP A 113 -4.02 -2.56 -13.32
N ILE A 114 -4.72 -1.46 -13.02
CA ILE A 114 -4.32 -0.51 -11.96
C ILE A 114 -4.25 -1.23 -10.62
N TRP A 115 -5.24 -2.08 -10.32
CA TRP A 115 -5.40 -2.75 -9.04
C TRP A 115 -5.03 -4.25 -9.09
N ALA A 116 -4.13 -4.65 -9.99
CA ALA A 116 -3.51 -5.98 -9.99
C ALA A 116 -2.94 -6.32 -8.59
N ASP A 117 -3.04 -7.57 -8.14
CA ASP A 117 -2.76 -7.97 -6.76
C ASP A 117 -1.28 -8.35 -6.54
N TRP A 118 -0.41 -7.96 -7.48
CA TRP A 118 1.02 -8.24 -7.53
C TRP A 118 1.74 -7.17 -8.37
N ASN A 119 3.09 -7.17 -8.30
CA ASN A 119 3.99 -6.31 -9.08
C ASN A 119 3.54 -4.84 -9.16
N TRP A 120 3.23 -4.26 -8.00
CA TRP A 120 2.96 -2.83 -7.93
C TRP A 120 4.24 -2.09 -8.29
N SER A 121 4.16 -1.21 -9.28
CA SER A 121 5.26 -0.34 -9.66
C SER A 121 5.23 0.93 -8.82
N PRO A 122 6.32 1.73 -8.78
CA PRO A 122 6.30 3.04 -8.15
C PRO A 122 5.17 3.95 -8.67
N HIS A 123 4.82 3.80 -9.94
CA HIS A 123 3.71 4.53 -10.55
C HIS A 123 2.35 4.07 -10.00
N ARG A 124 2.09 2.76 -9.94
CA ARG A 124 0.83 2.22 -9.37
C ARG A 124 0.68 2.57 -7.90
N TYR A 125 1.79 2.60 -7.15
CA TYR A 125 1.79 3.09 -5.77
C TYR A 125 1.45 4.58 -5.68
N GLN A 126 1.96 5.43 -6.58
CA GLN A 126 1.56 6.84 -6.61
C GLN A 126 0.07 7.01 -6.91
N VAL A 127 -0.47 6.27 -7.90
CA VAL A 127 -1.91 6.30 -8.22
C VAL A 127 -2.74 5.92 -7.00
N TYR A 128 -2.30 4.88 -6.28
CA TYR A 128 -2.91 4.47 -5.03
C TYR A 128 -2.92 5.60 -3.97
N LEU A 129 -1.76 6.23 -3.71
CA LEU A 129 -1.68 7.33 -2.74
C LEU A 129 -2.57 8.51 -3.14
N SER A 130 -2.49 8.96 -4.39
CA SER A 130 -3.32 10.05 -4.90
C SER A 130 -4.81 9.76 -4.72
N TYR A 131 -5.23 8.53 -5.02
CA TYR A 131 -6.63 8.13 -4.86
C TYR A 131 -7.06 8.16 -3.38
N MET A 132 -6.29 7.55 -2.49
CA MET A 132 -6.65 7.45 -1.07
C MET A 132 -6.70 8.81 -0.38
N HIS A 133 -5.73 9.68 -0.67
CA HIS A 133 -5.71 11.03 -0.14
C HIS A 133 -6.87 11.87 -0.67
N ALA A 134 -7.12 11.85 -1.99
CA ALA A 134 -8.24 12.59 -2.57
C ALA A 134 -9.60 12.07 -2.08
N ALA A 135 -9.76 10.76 -1.93
CA ALA A 135 -10.99 10.17 -1.38
C ALA A 135 -11.19 10.57 0.09
N ALA A 136 -10.14 10.54 0.91
CA ALA A 136 -10.21 10.99 2.30
C ALA A 136 -10.58 12.48 2.41
N GLU A 137 -10.02 13.34 1.56
CA GLU A 137 -10.39 14.76 1.47
C GLU A 137 -11.86 14.96 1.09
N GLN A 138 -12.37 14.19 0.11
CA GLN A 138 -13.77 14.23 -0.28
C GLN A 138 -14.69 13.78 0.86
N PHE A 139 -14.35 12.69 1.55
CA PHE A 139 -15.12 12.22 2.70
C PHE A 139 -15.09 13.20 3.87
N ALA A 140 -13.97 13.88 4.12
CA ALA A 140 -13.87 14.92 5.14
C ALA A 140 -14.82 16.11 4.87
N GLY A 141 -15.23 16.33 3.62
CA GLY A 141 -16.27 17.30 3.26
C GLY A 141 -17.71 16.84 3.58
N THR A 142 -17.90 15.61 4.07
CA THR A 142 -19.22 15.04 4.40
C THR A 142 -19.41 14.93 5.92
N ASN A 143 -20.65 15.04 6.39
CA ASN A 143 -20.98 14.93 7.82
C ASN A 143 -20.81 13.50 8.41
N GLY A 144 -20.47 12.51 7.57
CA GLY A 144 -20.34 11.10 7.98
C GLY A 144 -18.90 10.64 8.25
N TRP A 145 -17.90 11.48 7.98
CA TRP A 145 -16.49 11.16 8.19
C TRP A 145 -15.94 11.93 9.39
N PRO A 146 -15.11 11.33 10.27
CA PRO A 146 -14.57 12.05 11.42
C PRO A 146 -13.74 13.26 10.97
N SER A 147 -13.95 14.42 11.60
CA SER A 147 -13.21 15.64 11.29
C SER A 147 -11.71 15.43 11.52
N GLY A 148 -10.88 15.70 10.51
CA GLY A 148 -9.43 15.49 10.59
C GLY A 148 -9.01 14.02 10.57
N ALA A 149 -9.90 13.11 10.14
CA ALA A 149 -9.54 11.72 9.93
C ALA A 149 -8.43 11.59 8.87
N ALA A 150 -7.33 10.95 9.27
CA ALA A 150 -6.22 10.69 8.38
C ALA A 150 -6.60 9.67 7.29
N PRO A 151 -5.96 9.71 6.12
CA PRO A 151 -6.24 8.79 5.01
C PRO A 151 -6.07 7.29 5.35
N ASP A 152 -5.30 6.96 6.39
CA ASP A 152 -5.15 5.59 6.90
C ASP A 152 -6.44 5.03 7.55
N LEU A 153 -7.36 5.87 8.02
CA LEU A 153 -8.70 5.44 8.43
C LEU A 153 -9.52 4.93 7.25
N LEU A 154 -9.32 5.49 6.05
CA LEU A 154 -9.94 4.96 4.83
C LEU A 154 -9.35 3.60 4.44
N GLU A 155 -8.03 3.41 4.60
CA GLU A 155 -7.41 2.08 4.44
C GLU A 155 -8.04 1.07 5.40
N CYS A 156 -8.17 1.46 6.68
CA CYS A 156 -8.76 0.63 7.72
C CYS A 156 -10.21 0.26 7.40
N ALA A 157 -11.02 1.22 6.94
CA ALA A 157 -12.42 0.99 6.57
C ALA A 157 -12.54 0.01 5.39
N LEU A 158 -11.73 0.18 4.35
CA LEU A 158 -11.68 -0.70 3.18
C LEU A 158 -11.19 -2.12 3.53
N PHE A 159 -10.27 -2.22 4.50
CA PHE A 159 -9.76 -3.49 4.99
C PHE A 159 -10.81 -4.25 5.81
N ASN A 160 -11.52 -3.56 6.71
CA ASN A 160 -12.42 -4.17 7.70
C ASN A 160 -13.86 -4.42 7.22
N THR A 161 -14.19 -4.15 5.94
CA THR A 161 -15.56 -4.29 5.39
C THR A 161 -16.62 -3.45 6.12
N ALA A 162 -16.21 -2.41 6.85
CA ALA A 162 -17.12 -1.62 7.69
C ALA A 162 -18.12 -0.77 6.89
N TRP A 163 -17.96 -0.70 5.55
CA TRP A 163 -18.93 -0.05 4.67
C TRP A 163 -19.69 -1.13 3.88
N LYS A 164 -20.91 -1.42 4.34
CA LYS A 164 -21.97 -2.08 3.59
C LYS A 164 -23.10 -1.09 3.39
#